data_AF-A0A446BT14-F1
#
_entry.id   AF-A0A446BT14-F1
#
_cell.length_a   1.000
_cell.length_b   1.000
_cell.length_c   1.000
_cell.angle_alpha   90.00
_cell.angle_beta   90.00
_cell.angle_gamma   90.00
#
_symmetry.space_group_name_H-M   'P 1'
#
loop_
_entity.id
_entity.type
_entity.pdbx_description
1 polymer ?
#
loop_
_entity_poly.entity_id
_entity_poly.type
_entity_poly.pdbx_seq_one_letter_code
_entity_poly.pdbx_strand_id
1 'polypeptide(L)'
;MPTSQPPPSSGAARLRAALLRPVHGIASHVVRALTSAAYPIRGIWYFLRHPEFYPLFVGRLLPLSIISFLVYFLLFTFTFLPQFLFLLIFQGRAGALINTTVLVLGEGLVIIQGLFEGFFVDECRVDIFDATLINHELIDLIAPHRVLFLEAPNAVRMLGKPTSRAEYQPWSLVQIIELIVFLPLNLVPFVGTPAFIMITGSRLGKLSHHRWFKLRGLDKKQIKRELKARRWEYLWFGTVAMILELVPILSFFFLLTTAAGAAMWVAKMEQNARIPVGRPISHEDRVYDEEDGPVYEDQD
;
A
#
# COMPACT_ATOMS: atom_id res chain seq x y z
N MET A 1 26.43 57.14 -26.32
CA MET A 1 25.75 56.69 -25.08
C MET A 1 24.40 57.36 -25.00
N PRO A 2 23.33 56.56 -24.91
CA PRO A 2 22.30 56.85 -23.91
C PRO A 2 21.97 55.58 -23.11
N THR A 3 22.01 55.72 -21.80
CA THR A 3 21.64 54.73 -20.79
C THR A 3 20.12 54.66 -20.66
N SER A 4 19.49 53.58 -21.13
CA SER A 4 18.09 53.27 -20.83
C SER A 4 18.01 52.48 -19.52
N GLN A 5 17.62 53.14 -18.43
CA GLN A 5 17.16 52.46 -17.22
C GLN A 5 15.83 51.73 -17.51
N PRO A 6 15.64 50.48 -17.05
CA PRO A 6 14.33 49.82 -17.14
C PRO A 6 13.39 50.35 -16.03
N PRO A 7 12.06 50.32 -16.25
CA PRO A 7 11.09 50.91 -15.33
C PRO A 7 10.94 50.11 -14.01
N PRO A 8 10.59 50.77 -12.88
CA PRO A 8 10.43 50.12 -11.59
C PRO A 8 9.03 49.50 -11.46
N SER A 9 8.88 48.22 -11.81
CA SER A 9 7.62 47.49 -11.59
C SER A 9 7.76 46.15 -10.84
N SER A 10 8.92 45.88 -10.23
CA SER A 10 9.22 44.55 -9.68
C SER A 10 9.11 44.41 -8.16
N GLY A 11 8.74 45.44 -7.39
CA GLY A 11 8.70 45.36 -5.92
C GLY A 11 7.45 44.65 -5.39
N ALA A 12 6.27 45.16 -5.76
CA ALA A 12 4.98 44.67 -5.27
C ALA A 12 4.63 43.27 -5.79
N ALA A 13 5.01 42.95 -7.04
CA ALA A 13 4.82 41.62 -7.62
C ALA A 13 5.73 40.57 -6.96
N ARG A 14 6.99 40.91 -6.66
CA ARG A 14 7.92 40.03 -5.95
C ARG A 14 7.52 39.82 -4.49
N LEU A 15 7.03 40.87 -3.81
CA LEU A 15 6.52 40.77 -2.44
C LEU A 15 5.23 39.96 -2.35
N ARG A 16 4.30 40.13 -3.30
CA ARG A 16 3.10 39.28 -3.39
C ARG A 16 3.45 37.83 -3.71
N ALA A 17 4.38 37.58 -4.62
CA ALA A 17 4.85 36.23 -4.91
C ALA A 17 5.55 35.60 -3.68
N ALA A 18 6.38 36.36 -2.95
CA ALA A 18 7.04 35.88 -1.74
C ALA A 18 6.07 35.58 -0.58
N LEU A 19 5.02 36.39 -0.42
CA LEU A 19 3.98 36.18 0.60
C LEU A 19 3.01 35.04 0.24
N LEU A 20 2.76 34.80 -1.05
CA LEU A 20 1.86 33.74 -1.51
C LEU A 20 2.56 32.39 -1.73
N ARG A 21 3.89 32.36 -1.90
CA ARG A 21 4.70 31.13 -2.01
C ARG A 21 4.44 30.09 -0.90
N PRO A 22 4.43 30.44 0.40
CA PRO A 22 4.18 29.44 1.45
C PRO A 22 2.75 28.88 1.42
N VAL A 23 1.76 29.68 1.01
CA VAL A 23 0.37 29.24 0.91
C VAL A 23 0.17 28.29 -0.28
N HIS A 24 0.85 28.54 -1.40
CA HIS A 24 0.81 27.65 -2.56
C HIS A 24 1.48 26.30 -2.27
N GLY A 25 2.61 26.28 -1.56
CA GLY A 25 3.28 25.02 -1.17
C GLY A 25 2.48 24.18 -0.17
N ILE A 26 1.75 24.79 0.77
CA ILE A 26 0.87 24.03 1.68
C ILE A 26 -0.35 23.48 0.91
N ALA A 27 -0.94 24.28 0.02
CA ALA A 27 -2.07 23.84 -0.78
C ALA A 27 -1.70 22.67 -1.71
N SER A 28 -0.52 22.70 -2.34
CA SER A 28 -0.06 21.60 -3.21
C SER A 28 0.16 20.31 -2.41
N HIS A 29 0.77 20.38 -1.22
CA HIS A 29 0.92 19.22 -0.35
C HIS A 29 -0.42 18.62 0.10
N VAL A 30 -1.42 19.46 0.39
CA VAL A 30 -2.77 19.01 0.74
C VAL A 30 -3.46 18.36 -0.46
N VAL A 31 -3.35 18.93 -1.65
CA VAL A 31 -3.93 18.35 -2.87
C VAL A 31 -3.27 17.01 -3.19
N ARG A 32 -1.94 16.91 -3.08
CA ARG A 32 -1.18 15.65 -3.26
C ARG A 32 -1.59 14.59 -2.23
N ALA A 33 -1.74 14.99 -0.97
CA ALA A 33 -2.24 14.14 0.11
C ALA A 33 -3.65 13.63 -0.16
N LEU A 34 -4.57 14.49 -0.59
CA LEU A 34 -5.95 14.09 -0.91
C LEU A 34 -6.01 13.19 -2.15
N THR A 35 -5.19 13.48 -3.16
CA THR A 35 -5.13 12.68 -4.39
C THR A 35 -4.60 11.28 -4.11
N SER A 36 -3.54 11.17 -3.29
CA SER A 36 -2.98 9.89 -2.85
C SER A 36 -3.95 9.10 -1.95
N ALA A 37 -4.61 9.78 -1.01
CA ALA A 37 -5.67 9.21 -0.15
C ALA A 37 -6.86 8.65 -0.94
N ALA A 38 -7.13 9.18 -2.14
CA ALA A 38 -8.24 8.72 -2.97
C ALA A 38 -7.95 7.38 -3.68
N TYR A 39 -6.68 6.98 -3.87
CA TYR A 39 -6.37 5.76 -4.63
C TYR A 39 -6.87 4.46 -3.99
N PRO A 40 -6.78 4.22 -2.67
CA PRO A 40 -7.38 3.03 -2.06
C PRO A 40 -8.90 2.95 -2.33
N ILE A 41 -9.58 4.09 -2.29
CA ILE A 41 -11.03 4.18 -2.56
C ILE A 41 -11.31 3.94 -4.05
N ARG A 42 -10.54 4.57 -4.95
CA ARG A 42 -10.62 4.32 -6.41
C ARG A 42 -10.35 2.84 -6.71
N GLY A 43 -9.45 2.21 -5.96
CA GLY A 43 -9.11 0.79 -6.06
C GLY A 43 -10.31 -0.11 -5.85
N ILE A 44 -11.20 0.23 -4.92
CA ILE A 44 -12.47 -0.50 -4.70
C ILE A 44 -13.32 -0.47 -5.97
N TRP A 45 -13.53 0.72 -6.51
CA TRP A 45 -14.37 0.91 -7.69
C TRP A 45 -13.78 0.28 -8.94
N TYR A 46 -12.46 0.39 -9.11
CA TYR A 46 -11.72 -0.28 -10.18
C TYR A 46 -11.88 -1.80 -10.06
N PHE A 47 -11.60 -2.37 -8.89
CA PHE A 47 -11.74 -3.81 -8.64
C PHE A 47 -13.16 -4.30 -8.97
N LEU A 48 -14.19 -3.56 -8.55
CA LEU A 48 -15.58 -3.91 -8.83
C LEU A 48 -15.95 -3.81 -10.32
N ARG A 49 -15.31 -2.93 -11.11
CA ARG A 49 -15.57 -2.82 -12.55
C ARG A 49 -14.83 -3.83 -13.40
N HIS A 50 -13.82 -4.50 -12.86
CA HIS A 50 -12.98 -5.45 -13.58
C HIS A 50 -13.30 -6.89 -13.11
N PRO A 51 -14.25 -7.58 -13.76
CA PRO A 51 -14.69 -8.93 -13.34
C PRO A 51 -13.59 -9.99 -13.44
N GLU A 52 -12.52 -9.72 -14.19
CA GLU A 52 -11.31 -10.55 -14.27
C GLU A 52 -10.61 -10.74 -12.92
N PHE A 53 -10.82 -9.87 -11.93
CA PHE A 53 -10.22 -10.03 -10.60
C PHE A 53 -11.05 -10.92 -9.66
N TYR A 54 -12.33 -11.16 -9.95
CA TYR A 54 -13.19 -11.94 -9.05
C TYR A 54 -12.74 -13.40 -8.89
N PRO A 55 -12.27 -14.09 -9.95
CA PRO A 55 -11.68 -15.42 -9.81
C PRO A 55 -10.44 -15.44 -8.89
N LEU A 56 -9.64 -14.37 -8.85
CA LEU A 56 -8.49 -14.28 -7.94
C LEU A 56 -8.95 -14.17 -6.48
N PHE A 57 -9.99 -13.35 -6.23
CA PHE A 57 -10.55 -13.20 -4.89
C PHE A 57 -11.22 -14.50 -4.39
N VAL A 58 -12.15 -15.05 -5.17
CA VAL A 58 -12.90 -16.26 -4.78
C VAL A 58 -11.99 -17.50 -4.77
N GLY A 59 -11.07 -17.59 -5.74
CA GLY A 59 -10.12 -18.71 -5.85
C GLY A 59 -9.16 -18.83 -4.68
N ARG A 60 -8.94 -17.75 -3.92
CA ARG A 60 -8.11 -17.77 -2.70
C ARG A 60 -8.94 -17.92 -1.42
N LEU A 61 -10.18 -17.43 -1.41
CA LEU A 61 -11.08 -17.53 -0.25
C LEU A 61 -11.50 -18.98 0.09
N LEU A 62 -11.69 -19.82 -0.93
CA LEU A 62 -12.09 -21.22 -0.72
C LEU A 62 -10.95 -22.09 -0.13
N PRO A 63 -9.73 -22.11 -0.70
CA PRO A 63 -8.59 -22.77 -0.06
C PRO A 63 -8.31 -22.24 1.34
N LEU A 64 -8.43 -20.92 1.56
CA LEU A 64 -8.31 -20.33 2.89
C LEU A 64 -9.29 -20.95 3.87
N SER A 65 -10.57 -21.00 3.52
CA SER A 65 -11.61 -21.54 4.40
C SER A 65 -11.36 -23.01 4.75
N ILE A 66 -10.89 -23.80 3.77
CA ILE A 66 -10.53 -25.21 3.96
C ILE A 66 -9.31 -25.35 4.89
N ILE A 67 -8.25 -24.57 4.66
CA ILE A 67 -7.03 -24.60 5.48
C ILE A 67 -7.34 -24.13 6.90
N SER A 68 -8.09 -23.04 7.08
CA SER A 68 -8.51 -22.55 8.39
C SER A 68 -9.32 -23.60 9.16
N PHE A 69 -10.27 -24.26 8.48
CA PHE A 69 -11.02 -25.37 9.07
C PHE A 69 -10.10 -26.51 9.49
N LEU A 70 -9.17 -26.94 8.61
CA LEU A 70 -8.24 -28.02 8.91
C LEU A 70 -7.31 -27.69 10.09
N VAL A 71 -6.76 -26.47 10.14
CA VAL A 71 -5.90 -26.01 11.23
C VAL A 71 -6.66 -26.04 12.55
N TYR A 72 -7.86 -25.46 12.62
CA TYR A 72 -8.65 -25.50 13.84
C TYR A 72 -9.08 -26.92 14.21
N PHE A 73 -9.49 -27.74 13.24
CA PHE A 73 -9.83 -29.14 13.49
C PHE A 73 -8.67 -29.89 14.15
N LEU A 74 -7.45 -29.73 13.63
CA LEU A 74 -6.26 -30.36 14.21
C LEU A 74 -5.94 -29.81 15.61
N LEU A 75 -5.98 -28.49 15.82
CA LEU A 75 -5.71 -27.91 17.14
C LEU A 75 -6.77 -28.33 18.18
N PHE A 76 -8.05 -28.29 17.82
CA PHE A 76 -9.11 -28.76 18.72
C PHE A 76 -9.03 -30.27 19.00
N THR A 77 -8.52 -31.06 18.06
CA THR A 77 -8.35 -32.52 18.27
C THR A 77 -7.15 -32.83 19.15
N PHE A 78 -6.01 -32.18 18.92
CA PHE A 78 -4.73 -32.58 19.53
C PHE A 78 -4.27 -31.69 20.69
N THR A 79 -4.48 -30.37 20.64
CA THR A 79 -4.02 -29.44 21.68
C THR A 79 -5.07 -29.14 22.74
N PHE A 80 -6.36 -29.12 22.37
CA PHE A 80 -7.43 -28.74 23.30
C PHE A 80 -7.49 -29.63 24.54
N LEU A 81 -7.47 -30.96 24.38
CA LEU A 81 -7.61 -31.87 25.52
C LEU A 81 -6.42 -31.77 26.50
N PRO A 82 -5.14 -31.83 26.05
CA PRO A 82 -4.00 -31.61 26.94
C PRO A 82 -4.03 -30.24 27.65
N GLN A 83 -4.32 -29.16 26.92
CA GLN A 83 -4.37 -27.81 27.49
C GLN A 83 -5.52 -27.66 28.49
N PHE A 84 -6.69 -28.23 28.20
CA PHE A 84 -7.84 -28.22 29.11
C PHE A 84 -7.54 -28.94 30.42
N LEU A 85 -6.95 -30.14 30.36
CA LEU A 85 -6.57 -30.90 31.55
C LEU A 85 -5.55 -30.13 32.41
N PHE A 86 -4.58 -29.47 31.77
CA PHE A 86 -3.61 -28.64 32.48
C PHE A 86 -4.27 -27.45 33.19
N LEU A 87 -5.13 -26.68 32.51
CA LEU A 87 -5.81 -25.54 33.11
C LEU A 87 -6.85 -25.92 34.17
N LEU A 88 -7.44 -27.12 34.05
CA LEU A 88 -8.41 -27.65 35.01
C LEU A 88 -7.83 -27.77 36.42
N ILE A 89 -6.51 -27.98 36.54
CA ILE A 89 -5.79 -28.05 37.83
C ILE A 89 -5.85 -26.70 38.58
N PHE A 90 -5.83 -25.58 37.86
CA PHE A 90 -5.67 -24.25 38.47
C PHE A 90 -6.97 -23.43 38.53
N GLN A 91 -7.89 -23.62 37.58
CA GLN A 91 -8.95 -22.65 37.29
C GLN A 91 -10.37 -23.22 37.41
N GLY A 92 -10.49 -24.51 37.74
CA GLY A 92 -11.77 -25.22 37.78
C GLY A 92 -12.36 -25.50 36.38
N ARG A 93 -13.46 -26.27 36.32
CA ARG A 93 -14.01 -26.81 35.06
C ARG A 93 -14.47 -25.73 34.08
N ALA A 94 -15.22 -24.73 34.57
CA ALA A 94 -15.77 -23.68 33.73
C ALA A 94 -14.69 -22.69 33.24
N GLY A 95 -13.77 -22.28 34.13
CA GLY A 95 -12.67 -21.39 33.79
C GLY A 95 -11.68 -22.01 32.81
N ALA A 96 -11.32 -23.29 33.02
CA ALA A 96 -10.45 -24.02 32.11
C ALA A 96 -11.04 -24.15 30.70
N LEU A 97 -12.35 -24.42 30.58
CA LEU A 97 -12.98 -24.56 29.26
C LEU A 97 -12.94 -23.25 28.46
N ILE A 98 -13.24 -22.12 29.10
CA ILE A 98 -13.19 -20.81 28.46
C ILE A 98 -11.75 -20.47 28.06
N ASN A 99 -10.81 -20.58 28.99
CA ASN A 99 -9.41 -20.19 28.74
C ASN A 99 -8.73 -21.09 27.70
N THR A 100 -8.97 -22.41 27.73
CA THR A 100 -8.45 -23.31 26.70
C THR A 100 -9.04 -23.00 25.33
N THR A 101 -10.34 -22.69 25.25
CA THR A 101 -10.97 -22.30 23.98
C THR A 101 -10.32 -21.03 23.42
N VAL A 102 -10.11 -20.01 24.26
CA VAL A 102 -9.45 -18.76 23.85
C VAL A 102 -8.00 -19.01 23.41
N LEU A 103 -7.25 -19.85 24.13
CA LEU A 103 -5.87 -20.23 23.78
C LEU A 103 -5.80 -20.92 22.43
N VAL A 104 -6.60 -21.97 22.21
CA VAL A 104 -6.65 -22.71 20.94
C VAL A 104 -7.08 -21.81 19.79
N LEU A 105 -8.07 -20.94 20.01
CA LEU A 105 -8.50 -19.96 19.01
C LEU A 105 -7.38 -18.97 18.66
N GLY A 106 -6.64 -18.49 19.67
CA GLY A 106 -5.51 -17.59 19.50
C GLY A 106 -4.32 -18.23 18.78
N GLU A 107 -3.94 -19.45 19.16
CA GLU A 107 -2.90 -20.23 18.47
C GLU A 107 -3.27 -20.48 17.01
N GLY A 108 -4.52 -20.89 16.76
CA GLY A 108 -5.01 -21.08 15.40
C GLY A 108 -5.04 -19.78 14.59
N LEU A 109 -5.38 -18.64 15.22
CA LEU A 109 -5.34 -17.34 14.56
C LEU A 109 -3.91 -17.01 14.08
N VAL A 110 -2.89 -17.22 14.92
CA VAL A 110 -1.49 -16.96 14.57
C VAL A 110 -1.04 -17.86 13.41
N ILE A 111 -1.38 -19.15 13.46
CA ILE A 111 -1.03 -20.11 12.39
C ILE A 111 -1.73 -19.75 11.07
N ILE A 112 -3.03 -19.48 11.13
CA ILE A 112 -3.84 -19.12 9.96
C ILE A 112 -3.33 -17.82 9.34
N GLN A 113 -3.02 -16.80 10.15
CA GLN A 113 -2.46 -15.54 9.63
C GLN A 113 -1.11 -15.75 8.94
N GLY A 114 -0.21 -16.52 9.54
CA GLY A 114 1.09 -16.82 8.93
C GLY A 114 0.96 -17.56 7.59
N LEU A 115 0.08 -18.57 7.53
CA LEU A 115 -0.20 -19.30 6.29
C LEU A 115 -0.86 -18.41 5.22
N PHE A 116 -1.79 -17.56 5.62
CA PHE A 116 -2.53 -16.68 4.74
C PHE A 116 -1.63 -15.60 4.12
N GLU A 117 -0.90 -14.87 4.96
CA GLU A 117 -0.03 -13.78 4.55
C GLU A 117 1.10 -14.28 3.65
N GLY A 118 1.75 -15.39 4.03
CA GLY A 118 2.93 -15.91 3.34
C GLY A 118 2.67 -16.61 2.01
N PHE A 119 1.55 -17.33 1.86
CA PHE A 119 1.33 -18.19 0.67
C PHE A 119 0.24 -17.69 -0.28
N PHE A 120 -0.84 -17.11 0.22
CA PHE A 120 -2.03 -16.84 -0.61
C PHE A 120 -2.22 -15.35 -0.91
N VAL A 121 -2.01 -14.51 0.10
CA VAL A 121 -2.28 -13.07 0.00
C VAL A 121 -1.23 -12.38 -0.87
N ASP A 122 0.05 -12.63 -0.59
CA ASP A 122 1.13 -11.91 -1.26
C ASP A 122 1.11 -12.17 -2.78
N GLU A 123 0.97 -13.43 -3.19
CA GLU A 123 0.79 -13.80 -4.60
C GLU A 123 -0.42 -13.10 -5.23
N CYS A 124 -1.58 -13.11 -4.57
CA CYS A 124 -2.80 -12.51 -5.09
C CYS A 124 -2.68 -10.98 -5.23
N ARG A 125 -1.99 -10.32 -4.30
CA ARG A 125 -1.72 -8.87 -4.40
C ARG A 125 -0.78 -8.57 -5.54
N VAL A 126 0.26 -9.39 -5.77
CA VAL A 126 1.12 -9.25 -6.95
C VAL A 126 0.31 -9.41 -8.23
N ASP A 127 -0.54 -10.43 -8.32
CA ASP A 127 -1.34 -10.70 -9.52
C ASP A 127 -2.27 -9.54 -9.86
N ILE A 128 -2.95 -8.97 -8.86
CA ILE A 128 -3.81 -7.79 -9.05
C ILE A 128 -2.98 -6.57 -9.43
N PHE A 129 -1.84 -6.37 -8.77
CA PHE A 129 -0.98 -5.23 -9.06
C PHE A 129 -0.45 -5.28 -10.50
N ASP A 130 0.11 -6.42 -10.90
CA ASP A 130 0.65 -6.64 -12.25
C ASP A 130 -0.46 -6.58 -13.31
N ALA A 131 -1.62 -7.20 -13.08
CA ALA A 131 -2.75 -7.15 -14.02
C ALA A 131 -3.30 -5.71 -14.18
N THR A 132 -3.33 -4.93 -13.11
CA THR A 132 -3.73 -3.52 -13.18
C THR A 132 -2.75 -2.71 -14.03
N LEU A 133 -1.44 -2.92 -13.88
CA LEU A 133 -0.44 -2.25 -14.74
C LEU A 133 -0.59 -2.66 -16.22
N ILE A 134 -0.89 -3.93 -16.51
CA ILE A 134 -1.20 -4.40 -17.86
C ILE A 134 -2.40 -3.65 -18.45
N ASN A 135 -3.49 -3.52 -17.69
CA ASN A 135 -4.67 -2.76 -18.11
C ASN A 135 -4.39 -1.28 -18.39
N HIS A 136 -3.29 -0.75 -17.86
CA HIS A 136 -2.80 0.61 -18.10
C HIS A 136 -1.70 0.69 -19.17
N GLU A 137 -1.55 -0.34 -20.01
CA GLU A 137 -0.59 -0.43 -21.13
C GLU A 137 0.89 -0.45 -20.70
N LEU A 138 1.18 -0.83 -19.45
CA LEU A 138 2.54 -0.91 -18.90
C LEU A 138 3.09 -2.34 -18.93
N ILE A 139 2.79 -3.06 -20.01
CA ILE A 139 3.18 -4.47 -20.21
C ILE A 139 4.71 -4.61 -20.23
N ASP A 140 5.40 -3.61 -20.79
CA ASP A 140 6.86 -3.55 -20.90
C ASP A 140 7.57 -3.56 -19.53
N LEU A 141 6.92 -3.05 -18.48
CA LEU A 141 7.47 -3.05 -17.12
C LEU A 141 7.43 -4.46 -16.48
N ILE A 142 6.48 -5.29 -16.89
CA ILE A 142 6.23 -6.62 -16.31
C ILE A 142 6.90 -7.73 -17.11
N ALA A 143 6.95 -7.62 -18.44
CA ALA A 143 7.48 -8.64 -19.34
C ALA A 143 8.88 -9.17 -18.96
N PRO A 144 9.84 -8.36 -18.46
CA PRO A 144 11.14 -8.88 -18.03
C PRO A 144 11.09 -9.76 -16.77
N HIS A 145 10.05 -9.62 -15.95
CA HIS A 145 9.97 -10.20 -14.61
C HIS A 145 9.01 -11.40 -14.52
N ARG A 146 8.22 -11.64 -15.58
CA ARG A 146 7.14 -12.62 -15.61
C ARG A 146 6.85 -13.09 -17.03
N VAL A 147 6.54 -14.38 -17.20
CA VAL A 147 6.05 -14.91 -18.48
C VAL A 147 4.65 -14.35 -18.76
N LEU A 148 4.43 -13.81 -19.95
CA LEU A 148 3.16 -13.23 -20.36
C LEU A 148 2.57 -13.96 -21.57
N PHE A 149 1.28 -14.30 -21.48
CA PHE A 149 0.51 -14.91 -22.57
C PHE A 149 -0.27 -13.83 -23.33
N LEU A 150 0.38 -13.16 -24.29
CA LEU A 150 -0.18 -11.99 -24.98
C LEU A 150 -1.49 -12.26 -25.73
N GLU A 151 -1.77 -13.53 -26.05
CA GLU A 151 -3.02 -13.95 -26.72
C GLU A 151 -4.18 -14.20 -25.73
N ALA A 152 -3.96 -14.01 -24.43
CA ALA A 152 -4.98 -14.20 -23.42
C ALA A 152 -6.08 -13.12 -23.51
N PRO A 153 -7.33 -13.46 -23.19
CA PRO A 153 -8.47 -12.54 -23.38
C PRO A 153 -8.56 -11.41 -22.34
N ASN A 154 -7.77 -11.46 -21.26
CA ASN A 154 -7.76 -10.43 -20.22
C ASN A 154 -6.41 -10.37 -19.49
N ALA A 155 -6.17 -9.27 -18.77
CA ALA A 155 -4.89 -9.01 -18.11
C ALA A 155 -4.52 -10.07 -17.07
N VAL A 156 -5.48 -10.55 -16.29
CA VAL A 156 -5.25 -11.60 -15.28
C VAL A 156 -4.82 -12.92 -15.92
N ARG A 157 -5.43 -13.32 -17.04
CA ARG A 157 -5.05 -14.56 -17.76
C ARG A 157 -3.78 -14.40 -18.57
N MET A 158 -3.37 -13.17 -18.87
CA MET A 158 -2.08 -12.88 -19.49
C MET A 158 -0.92 -13.16 -18.53
N LEU A 159 -1.16 -13.14 -17.22
CA LEU A 159 -0.15 -13.41 -16.21
C LEU A 159 0.20 -14.90 -16.12
N GLY A 160 1.42 -15.26 -16.53
CA GLY A 160 2.01 -16.59 -16.30
C GLY A 160 2.68 -16.71 -14.93
N LYS A 161 3.52 -17.74 -14.74
CA LYS A 161 4.30 -17.87 -13.50
C LYS A 161 5.37 -16.77 -13.42
N PRO A 162 5.60 -16.14 -12.25
CA PRO A 162 6.71 -15.20 -12.06
C PRO A 162 8.06 -15.87 -12.32
N THR A 163 8.92 -15.22 -13.11
CA THR A 163 10.27 -15.71 -13.42
C THR A 163 11.29 -15.23 -12.38
N SER A 164 10.94 -14.18 -11.65
CA SER A 164 11.69 -13.65 -10.50
C SER A 164 10.83 -13.64 -9.24
N ARG A 165 11.46 -13.55 -8.07
CA ARG A 165 10.76 -13.58 -6.77
C ARG A 165 9.74 -12.44 -6.71
N ALA A 166 8.46 -12.80 -6.72
CA ALA A 166 7.34 -11.90 -6.74
C ALA A 166 6.82 -11.69 -5.33
N GLU A 167 7.37 -10.68 -4.64
CA GLU A 167 6.91 -10.30 -3.30
C GLU A 167 6.20 -8.95 -3.36
N TYR A 168 4.92 -8.91 -2.96
CA TYR A 168 4.19 -7.65 -2.86
C TYR A 168 4.73 -6.84 -1.69
N GLN A 169 4.91 -7.46 -0.51
CA GLN A 169 5.56 -6.84 0.65
C GLN A 169 6.51 -7.83 1.32
N PRO A 170 7.76 -7.43 1.66
CA PRO A 170 8.65 -8.31 2.39
C PRO A 170 8.08 -8.54 3.80
N TRP A 171 7.89 -9.82 4.18
CA TRP A 171 7.46 -10.17 5.53
C TRP A 171 8.44 -9.58 6.54
N SER A 172 7.95 -8.72 7.44
CA SER A 172 8.81 -7.95 8.32
C SER A 172 8.41 -8.14 9.77
N LEU A 173 9.20 -8.93 10.51
CA LEU A 173 9.13 -9.02 11.98
C LEU A 173 9.19 -7.63 12.64
N VAL A 174 9.86 -6.68 12.00
CA VAL A 174 9.91 -5.28 12.43
C VAL A 174 8.52 -4.64 12.46
N GLN A 175 7.55 -5.10 11.65
CA GLN A 175 6.17 -4.62 11.68
C GLN A 175 5.43 -5.07 12.93
N ILE A 176 5.60 -6.33 13.32
CA ILE A 176 5.03 -6.87 14.56
C ILE A 176 5.67 -6.15 15.77
N ILE A 177 6.98 -5.93 15.74
CA ILE A 177 7.69 -5.21 16.80
C ILE A 177 7.23 -3.75 16.88
N GLU A 178 7.17 -3.02 15.77
CA GLU A 178 6.64 -1.65 15.75
C GLU A 178 5.19 -1.59 16.24
N LEU A 179 4.34 -2.54 15.84
CA LEU A 179 2.97 -2.64 16.32
C LEU A 179 2.92 -2.73 17.85
N ILE A 180 3.72 -3.62 18.45
CA ILE A 180 3.81 -3.78 19.91
C ILE A 180 4.32 -2.49 20.58
N VAL A 181 5.33 -1.85 20.00
CA VAL A 181 5.92 -0.60 20.54
C VAL A 181 4.95 0.58 20.46
N PHE A 182 4.15 0.67 19.39
CA PHE A 182 3.18 1.75 19.21
C PHE A 182 1.81 1.45 19.82
N LEU A 183 1.53 0.22 20.26
CA LEU A 183 0.27 -0.15 20.90
C LEU A 183 -0.06 0.72 22.15
N PRO A 184 0.90 1.03 23.05
CA PRO A 184 0.67 1.93 24.19
C PRO A 184 0.19 3.33 23.81
N LEU A 185 0.40 3.77 22.56
CA LEU A 185 -0.06 5.08 22.09
C LEU A 185 -1.58 5.21 22.20
N ASN A 186 -2.33 4.10 22.03
CA ASN A 186 -3.79 4.07 22.18
C ASN A 186 -4.28 4.37 23.61
N LEU A 187 -3.40 4.36 24.61
CA LEU A 187 -3.75 4.72 26.00
C LEU A 187 -4.00 6.23 26.16
N VAL A 188 -3.56 7.07 25.20
CA VAL A 188 -3.84 8.50 25.18
C VAL A 188 -5.20 8.74 24.51
N PRO A 189 -6.23 9.19 25.25
CA PRO A 189 -7.55 9.44 24.67
C PRO A 189 -7.50 10.47 23.54
N PHE A 190 -8.36 10.29 22.53
CA PHE A 190 -8.54 11.17 21.35
C PHE A 190 -7.35 11.30 20.39
N VAL A 191 -6.10 11.30 20.87
CA VAL A 191 -4.89 11.48 20.05
C VAL A 191 -4.22 10.15 19.72
N GLY A 192 -4.29 9.19 20.65
CA GLY A 192 -3.59 7.92 20.55
C GLY A 192 -3.95 7.11 19.31
N THR A 193 -5.25 6.87 19.12
CA THR A 193 -5.75 6.06 18.01
C THR A 193 -5.50 6.69 16.63
N PRO A 194 -5.79 7.98 16.38
CA PRO A 194 -5.43 8.60 15.12
C PRO A 194 -3.93 8.56 14.83
N ALA A 195 -3.09 8.83 15.83
CA ALA A 195 -1.64 8.79 15.66
C ALA A 195 -1.15 7.37 15.35
N PHE A 196 -1.69 6.36 16.03
CA PHE A 196 -1.40 4.96 15.76
C PHE A 196 -1.77 4.55 14.33
N ILE A 197 -2.97 4.93 13.86
CA ILE A 197 -3.42 4.65 12.49
C ILE A 197 -2.51 5.34 11.47
N MET A 198 -2.15 6.60 11.69
CA MET A 198 -1.27 7.33 10.76
C MET A 198 0.16 6.74 10.72
N ILE A 199 0.72 6.36 11.86
CA ILE A 199 2.08 5.80 11.93
C ILE A 199 2.13 4.44 11.21
N THR A 200 1.23 3.53 11.58
CA THR A 200 1.15 2.20 10.98
C THR A 200 0.76 2.28 9.51
N GLY A 201 -0.22 3.13 9.18
CA GLY A 201 -0.64 3.42 7.81
C GLY A 201 0.50 3.93 6.95
N SER A 202 1.34 4.86 7.44
CA SER A 202 2.52 5.34 6.69
C SER A 202 3.42 4.23 6.20
N ARG A 203 3.59 3.18 7.01
CA ARG A 203 4.40 2.03 6.65
C ARG A 203 3.72 1.20 5.56
N LEU A 204 2.43 0.90 5.72
CA LEU A 204 1.64 0.19 4.72
C LEU A 204 1.70 0.89 3.35
N GLY A 205 1.58 2.23 3.34
CA GLY A 205 1.71 3.02 2.12
C GLY A 205 3.08 2.93 1.47
N LYS A 206 4.17 2.99 2.24
CA LYS A 206 5.53 2.81 1.66
C LYS A 206 5.73 1.41 1.09
N LEU A 207 5.10 0.40 1.71
CA LEU A 207 5.20 -0.99 1.31
C LEU A 207 4.33 -1.32 0.09
N SER A 208 3.24 -0.59 -0.16
CA SER A 208 2.34 -0.85 -1.31
C SER A 208 3.01 -0.68 -2.68
N HIS A 209 4.11 0.08 -2.75
CA HIS A 209 4.91 0.29 -3.97
C HIS A 209 6.17 -0.57 -4.03
N HIS A 210 6.38 -1.48 -3.08
CA HIS A 210 7.57 -2.34 -3.07
C HIS A 210 7.70 -3.17 -4.36
N ARG A 211 6.58 -3.71 -4.87
CA ARG A 211 6.54 -4.40 -6.17
C ARG A 211 7.03 -3.52 -7.31
N TRP A 212 6.60 -2.26 -7.39
CA TRP A 212 7.06 -1.32 -8.41
C TRP A 212 8.56 -1.05 -8.33
N PHE A 213 9.11 -0.84 -7.13
CA PHE A 213 10.55 -0.67 -6.95
C PHE A 213 11.35 -1.86 -7.48
N LYS A 214 10.82 -3.08 -7.31
CA LYS A 214 11.41 -4.31 -7.85
C LYS A 214 11.32 -4.37 -9.38
N LEU A 215 10.16 -4.05 -9.96
CA LEU A 215 9.98 -4.02 -11.42
C LEU A 215 10.90 -2.99 -12.09
N ARG A 216 11.17 -1.86 -11.44
CA ARG A 216 12.13 -0.84 -11.91
C ARG A 216 13.59 -1.17 -11.60
N GLY A 217 13.88 -2.22 -10.83
CA GLY A 217 15.23 -2.58 -10.43
C GLY A 217 15.96 -1.52 -9.58
N LEU A 218 15.22 -0.73 -8.79
CA LEU A 218 15.81 0.38 -8.02
C LEU A 218 16.70 -0.12 -6.87
N ASP A 219 17.83 0.55 -6.65
CA ASP A 219 18.70 0.33 -5.49
C ASP A 219 18.11 0.97 -4.20
N LYS A 220 18.55 0.50 -3.04
CA LYS A 220 18.11 0.99 -1.71
C LYS A 220 18.22 2.51 -1.56
N LYS A 221 19.25 3.13 -2.14
CA LYS A 221 19.43 4.59 -2.13
C LYS A 221 18.36 5.31 -2.96
N GLN A 222 18.02 4.77 -4.12
CA GLN A 222 16.97 5.31 -5.00
C GLN A 222 15.59 5.15 -4.37
N ILE A 223 15.30 3.97 -3.81
CA ILE A 223 14.06 3.71 -3.06
C ILE A 223 13.90 4.72 -1.92
N LYS A 224 14.95 4.97 -1.13
CA LYS A 224 14.89 5.94 -0.03
C LYS A 224 14.63 7.37 -0.53
N ARG A 225 15.15 7.73 -1.71
CA ARG A 225 14.90 9.03 -2.33
C ARG A 225 13.44 9.17 -2.74
N GLU A 226 12.89 8.18 -3.44
CA GLU A 226 11.47 8.14 -3.85
C GLU A 226 10.52 8.20 -2.64
N LEU A 227 10.79 7.40 -1.60
CA LEU A 227 9.99 7.39 -0.38
C LEU A 227 10.06 8.72 0.39
N LYS A 228 11.18 9.45 0.30
CA LYS A 228 11.33 10.76 0.94
C LYS A 228 10.57 11.84 0.16
N ALA A 229 10.67 11.82 -1.17
CA ALA A 229 10.00 12.79 -2.05
C ALA A 229 8.48 12.76 -1.91
N ARG A 230 7.91 11.57 -1.69
CA ARG A 230 6.45 11.35 -1.61
C ARG A 230 5.97 10.91 -0.23
N ARG A 231 6.71 11.27 0.84
CA ARG A 231 6.43 10.81 2.21
C ARG A 231 4.99 11.09 2.64
N TRP A 232 4.48 12.28 2.32
CA TRP A 232 3.11 12.69 2.66
C TRP A 232 2.07 11.90 1.85
N GLU A 233 2.33 11.62 0.57
CA GLU A 233 1.42 10.81 -0.25
C GLU A 233 1.32 9.38 0.29
N TYR A 234 2.44 8.77 0.65
CA TYR A 234 2.46 7.43 1.27
C TYR A 234 1.79 7.40 2.64
N LEU A 235 1.93 8.47 3.44
CA LEU A 235 1.25 8.59 4.72
C LEU A 235 -0.27 8.53 4.53
N TRP A 236 -0.81 9.35 3.64
CA TRP A 236 -2.25 9.47 3.45
C TRP A 236 -2.88 8.30 2.70
N PHE A 237 -2.20 7.80 1.65
CA PHE A 237 -2.58 6.54 1.00
C PHE A 237 -2.70 5.40 2.03
N GLY A 238 -1.65 5.22 2.82
CA GLY A 238 -1.58 4.13 3.78
C GLY A 238 -2.53 4.30 4.98
N THR A 239 -2.81 5.54 5.38
CA THR A 239 -3.82 5.85 6.41
C THR A 239 -5.21 5.41 5.96
N VAL A 240 -5.62 5.77 4.74
CA VAL A 240 -6.94 5.37 4.20
C VAL A 240 -7.00 3.86 4.00
N ALA A 241 -5.95 3.26 3.43
CA ALA A 241 -5.86 1.80 3.30
C ALA A 241 -6.03 1.08 4.64
N MET A 242 -5.31 1.53 5.68
CA MET A 242 -5.41 0.96 7.01
C MET A 242 -6.83 1.11 7.57
N ILE A 243 -7.47 2.27 7.43
CA ILE A 243 -8.85 2.48 7.89
C ILE A 243 -9.83 1.52 7.20
N LEU A 244 -9.67 1.28 5.90
CA LEU A 244 -10.50 0.32 5.17
C LEU A 244 -10.27 -1.11 5.68
N GLU A 245 -9.00 -1.49 5.88
CA GLU A 245 -8.63 -2.83 6.37
C GLU A 245 -9.06 -3.10 7.82
N LEU A 246 -9.37 -2.06 8.62
CA LEU A 246 -9.95 -2.22 9.96
C LEU A 246 -11.32 -2.91 9.96
N VAL A 247 -12.02 -2.95 8.82
CA VAL A 247 -13.31 -3.66 8.69
C VAL A 247 -13.04 -5.17 8.58
N PRO A 248 -13.25 -5.98 9.64
CA PRO A 248 -12.68 -7.33 9.71
C PRO A 248 -13.17 -8.27 8.60
N ILE A 249 -14.47 -8.23 8.30
CA ILE A 249 -15.12 -9.08 7.28
C ILE A 249 -14.65 -8.72 5.86
N LEU A 250 -14.38 -7.43 5.63
CA LEU A 250 -13.98 -6.92 4.31
C LEU A 250 -12.46 -6.70 4.20
N SER A 251 -11.70 -7.07 5.23
CA SER A 251 -10.26 -6.81 5.31
C SER A 251 -9.52 -7.38 4.10
N PHE A 252 -9.74 -8.65 3.75
CA PHE A 252 -9.13 -9.27 2.57
C PHE A 252 -9.59 -8.61 1.26
N PHE A 253 -10.85 -8.21 1.15
CA PHE A 253 -11.34 -7.48 -0.01
C PHE A 253 -10.61 -6.14 -0.15
N PHE A 254 -10.54 -5.34 0.92
CA PHE A 254 -9.88 -4.04 0.91
C PHE A 254 -8.38 -4.13 0.69
N LEU A 255 -7.76 -5.23 1.13
CA LEU A 255 -6.38 -5.55 0.89
C LEU A 255 -6.07 -5.68 -0.62
N LEU A 256 -6.91 -6.43 -1.33
CA LEU A 256 -6.79 -6.62 -2.77
C LEU A 256 -7.14 -5.34 -3.54
N THR A 257 -8.18 -4.62 -3.12
CA THR A 257 -8.57 -3.36 -3.77
C THR A 257 -7.54 -2.26 -3.55
N THR A 258 -6.86 -2.24 -2.40
CA THR A 258 -5.75 -1.33 -2.11
C THR A 258 -4.55 -1.66 -3.00
N ALA A 259 -4.27 -2.95 -3.28
CA ALA A 259 -3.24 -3.33 -4.23
C ALA A 259 -3.54 -2.82 -5.65
N ALA A 260 -4.80 -2.92 -6.11
CA ALA A 260 -5.24 -2.30 -7.37
C ALA A 260 -5.10 -0.76 -7.33
N GLY A 261 -5.47 -0.13 -6.22
CA GLY A 261 -5.29 1.31 -5.98
C GLY A 261 -3.83 1.77 -6.08
N ALA A 262 -2.91 1.02 -5.46
CA ALA A 262 -1.48 1.25 -5.55
C ALA A 262 -0.97 1.10 -6.99
N ALA A 263 -1.43 0.07 -7.71
CA ALA A 263 -1.04 -0.14 -9.10
C ALA A 263 -1.54 0.97 -10.03
N MET A 264 -2.78 1.46 -9.85
CA MET A 264 -3.28 2.63 -10.59
C MET A 264 -2.46 3.89 -10.31
N TRP A 265 -2.03 4.08 -9.07
CA TRP A 265 -1.16 5.20 -8.71
C TRP A 265 0.20 5.09 -9.41
N VAL A 266 0.82 3.92 -9.37
CA VAL A 266 2.05 3.64 -10.13
C VAL A 266 1.84 3.81 -11.62
N ALA A 267 0.72 3.37 -12.17
CA ALA A 267 0.42 3.51 -13.58
C ALA A 267 0.39 4.98 -14.00
N LYS A 268 -0.28 5.82 -13.21
CA LYS A 268 -0.31 7.28 -13.45
C LYS A 268 1.09 7.90 -13.35
N MET A 269 1.90 7.47 -12.37
CA MET A 269 3.29 7.95 -12.23
C MET A 269 4.16 7.57 -13.44
N GLU A 270 4.12 6.31 -13.87
CA GLU A 270 4.87 5.83 -15.04
C GLU A 270 4.40 6.49 -16.33
N GLN A 271 3.10 6.65 -16.53
CA GLN A 271 2.55 7.36 -17.68
C GLN A 271 3.02 8.81 -17.71
N ASN A 272 2.93 9.53 -16.58
CA ASN A 272 3.43 10.91 -16.49
C ASN A 272 4.94 10.99 -16.77
N ALA A 273 5.74 10.05 -16.27
CA ALA A 273 7.19 10.00 -16.53
C ALA A 273 7.54 9.65 -17.99
N ARG A 274 6.63 9.00 -18.73
CA ARG A 274 6.79 8.61 -20.14
C ARG A 274 6.28 9.65 -21.13
N ILE A 275 5.51 10.66 -20.70
CA ILE A 275 5.03 11.73 -21.57
C ILE A 275 6.24 12.51 -22.11
N PRO A 276 6.49 12.53 -23.44
CA PRO A 276 7.58 13.31 -24.01
C PRO A 276 7.30 14.81 -23.82
N VAL A 277 8.32 15.54 -23.39
CA VAL A 277 8.35 17.02 -23.29
C VAL A 277 7.90 17.62 -24.64
N GLY A 278 6.64 18.06 -24.75
CA GLY A 278 6.10 18.57 -26.02
C GLY A 278 4.57 18.65 -26.16
N ARG A 279 3.77 18.03 -25.27
CA ARG A 279 2.31 18.26 -25.22
C ARG A 279 2.01 19.50 -24.35
N PRO A 280 0.96 20.30 -24.64
CA PRO A 280 0.55 21.38 -23.75
C PRO A 280 0.35 20.85 -22.33
N ILE A 281 1.18 21.38 -21.44
CA ILE A 281 1.23 21.03 -20.02
C ILE A 281 -0.16 21.25 -19.43
N SER A 282 -0.81 20.18 -18.95
CA SER A 282 -2.07 20.34 -18.22
C SER A 282 -1.81 21.06 -16.90
N HIS A 283 -2.84 21.64 -16.28
CA HIS A 283 -2.67 22.29 -14.98
C HIS A 283 -2.10 21.33 -13.91
N GLU A 284 -2.35 20.03 -14.04
CA GLU A 284 -1.74 19.00 -13.18
C GLU A 284 -0.23 18.87 -13.44
N ASP A 285 0.18 18.81 -14.71
CA ASP A 285 1.60 18.61 -15.09
C ASP A 285 2.50 19.80 -14.69
N ARG A 286 1.99 21.05 -14.72
CA ARG A 286 2.75 22.24 -14.27
C ARG A 286 3.07 22.21 -12.78
N VAL A 287 2.16 21.65 -11.98
CA VAL A 287 2.34 21.53 -10.53
C VAL A 287 3.38 20.46 -10.19
N TYR A 288 3.54 19.43 -11.05
CA TYR A 288 4.57 18.42 -10.87
C TYR A 288 5.99 18.92 -11.24
N ASP A 289 6.14 19.64 -12.36
CA ASP A 289 7.46 20.09 -12.85
C ASP A 289 8.06 21.27 -12.06
N GLU A 290 7.25 22.19 -11.52
CA GLU A 290 7.76 23.32 -10.72
C GLU A 290 8.31 22.87 -9.34
N GLU A 291 7.95 21.68 -8.84
CA GLU A 291 8.34 21.20 -7.50
C GLU A 291 9.50 20.18 -7.50
N ASP A 292 9.74 19.44 -8.59
CA ASP A 292 10.77 18.36 -8.67
C ASP A 292 12.04 18.76 -9.46
N GLY A 293 12.16 20.01 -9.92
CA GLY A 293 13.38 20.51 -10.53
C GLY A 293 14.58 20.42 -9.57
N PRO A 294 15.76 19.95 -10.01
CA PRO A 294 16.95 20.00 -9.17
C PRO A 294 17.20 21.45 -8.76
N VAL A 295 17.30 21.70 -7.46
CA VAL A 295 17.80 22.96 -6.93
C VAL A 295 19.27 23.01 -7.36
N TYR A 296 19.56 23.74 -8.43
CA TYR A 296 20.91 24.19 -8.70
C TYR A 296 21.26 25.15 -7.56
N GLU A 297 22.11 24.71 -6.63
CA GLU A 297 22.84 25.63 -5.79
C GLU A 297 23.77 26.41 -6.73
N ASP A 298 23.38 27.64 -7.06
CA ASP A 298 24.28 28.61 -7.64
C ASP A 298 25.39 28.85 -6.61
N GLN A 299 26.53 28.19 -6.81
CA GLN A 299 27.78 28.53 -6.13
C GLN A 299 28.35 29.77 -6.82
N ASP A 300 28.01 30.94 -6.30
CA ASP A 300 28.79 32.18 -6.47
C ASP A 300 29.54 32.50 -5.17
#